data_AF-F4R8G1-F1
#
_entry.id   AF-F4R8G1-F1
#
_cell.length_a   1.000
_cell.length_b   1.000
_cell.length_c   1.000
_cell.angle_alpha   90.00
_cell.angle_beta   90.00
_cell.angle_gamma   90.00
#
_symmetry.space_group_name_H-M   'P 1'
#
loop_
_entity.id
_entity.type
_entity.pdbx_description
1 polymer ?
#
loop_
_entity_poly.entity_id
_entity_poly.type
_entity_poly.pdbx_seq_one_letter_code
_entity_poly.pdbx_strand_id
1 'polypeptide(L)'
;DNEAYRTIVKQEIRTWIDFVQGLPTSEWLIIHVTAAAKPNAGGIFRTKSGVLDKIKADFNVPKKDRCIQLSHFGGPNPVDPASSDVTQWKELIARLKDGLIAAFDIIVAEMEESVRGLDSKRGSLAWNFGEYFAAKANLANRFASICLFEDCLLQYEELDAAFFQ
;
A
#
# COMPACT_ATOMS: atom_id res chain seq x y z
N ASP A 1 -0.67 1.55 26.57
CA ASP A 1 -0.58 0.48 27.60
C ASP A 1 -1.41 -0.73 27.15
N ASN A 2 -1.09 -1.93 27.64
CA ASN A 2 -1.68 -3.21 27.23
C ASN A 2 -3.18 -3.32 27.53
N GLU A 3 -3.66 -2.71 28.62
CA GLU A 3 -5.06 -2.72 28.98
C GLU A 3 -5.88 -1.91 27.98
N ALA A 4 -5.47 -0.67 27.72
CA ALA A 4 -6.08 0.20 26.71
C ALA A 4 -6.11 -0.44 25.31
N TYR A 5 -5.04 -1.18 24.93
CA TYR A 5 -5.05 -1.92 23.66
C TYR A 5 -6.18 -2.95 23.62
N ARG A 6 -6.32 -3.74 24.68
CA ARG A 6 -7.29 -4.83 24.76
C ARG A 6 -8.73 -4.32 24.81
N THR A 7 -8.98 -3.22 25.51
CA THR A 7 -10.34 -2.73 25.77
C THR A 7 -10.87 -1.80 24.69
N ILE A 8 -10.01 -0.98 24.07
CA ILE A 8 -10.43 0.10 23.17
C ILE A 8 -9.74 -0.02 21.81
N VAL A 9 -8.41 0.12 21.77
CA VAL A 9 -7.66 0.35 20.52
C VAL A 9 -7.82 -0.81 19.52
N LYS A 10 -7.87 -2.06 20.00
CA LYS A 10 -8.07 -3.22 19.12
C LYS A 10 -9.38 -3.13 18.33
N GLN A 11 -10.46 -2.67 18.96
CA GLN A 11 -11.75 -2.55 18.27
C GLN A 11 -11.74 -1.37 17.30
N GLU A 12 -11.10 -0.25 17.67
CA GLU A 12 -10.95 0.90 16.77
C GLU A 12 -10.17 0.54 15.50
N ILE A 13 -9.05 -0.19 15.64
CA ILE A 13 -8.26 -0.66 14.49
C ILE A 13 -9.11 -1.56 13.59
N ARG A 14 -9.89 -2.50 14.17
CA ARG A 14 -10.79 -3.37 13.39
C ARG A 14 -11.81 -2.57 12.59
N THR A 15 -12.54 -1.68 13.26
CA THR A 15 -13.54 -0.82 12.61
C THR A 15 -12.92 0.00 11.48
N TRP A 16 -11.72 0.53 11.67
CA TRP A 16 -11.01 1.27 10.62
C TRP A 16 -10.59 0.37 9.44
N ILE A 17 -10.06 -0.83 9.70
CA ILE A 17 -9.69 -1.77 8.63
C ILE A 17 -10.93 -2.19 7.85
N ASP A 18 -12.03 -2.52 8.51
CA ASP A 18 -13.28 -2.92 7.84
C ASP A 18 -13.79 -1.79 6.94
N PHE A 19 -13.71 -0.55 7.40
CA PHE A 19 -14.02 0.63 6.58
C PHE A 19 -13.09 0.76 5.37
N VAL A 20 -11.77 0.67 5.56
CA VAL A 20 -10.79 0.80 4.47
C VAL A 20 -10.95 -0.33 3.46
N GLN A 21 -11.17 -1.57 3.89
CA GLN A 21 -11.39 -2.71 3.00
C GLN A 21 -12.70 -2.61 2.21
N GLY A 22 -13.65 -1.79 2.65
CA GLY A 22 -14.86 -1.46 1.89
C GLY A 22 -14.64 -0.45 0.76
N LEU A 23 -13.49 0.25 0.73
CA LEU A 23 -13.17 1.19 -0.33
C LEU A 23 -12.55 0.46 -1.55
N PRO A 24 -12.79 0.92 -2.78
CA PRO A 24 -12.12 0.39 -3.98
C PRO A 24 -10.60 0.52 -3.86
N THR A 25 -9.86 -0.51 -4.30
CA THR A 25 -8.39 -0.48 -4.43
C THR A 25 -7.68 0.00 -3.16
N SER A 26 -7.85 -0.75 -2.07
CA SER A 26 -7.43 -0.30 -0.74
C SER A 26 -6.21 -1.03 -0.21
N GLU A 27 -5.19 -0.25 0.14
CA GLU A 27 -3.98 -0.70 0.82
C GLU A 27 -3.82 0.03 2.15
N TRP A 28 -3.39 -0.69 3.19
CA TRP A 28 -3.32 -0.16 4.55
C TRP A 28 -2.08 -0.64 5.31
N LEU A 29 -1.66 0.16 6.29
CA LEU A 29 -0.49 -0.07 7.13
C LEU A 29 -0.79 0.47 8.53
N ILE A 30 -0.54 -0.33 9.57
CA ILE A 30 -0.64 0.09 10.96
C ILE A 30 0.73 0.57 11.42
N ILE A 31 0.77 1.78 11.98
CA ILE A 31 1.99 2.39 12.50
C ILE A 31 1.82 2.57 14.02
N HIS A 32 2.56 1.79 14.79
CA HIS A 32 2.61 1.93 16.24
C HIS A 32 3.67 2.96 16.63
N VAL A 33 3.26 4.13 17.10
CA VAL A 33 4.20 5.19 17.51
C VAL A 33 4.49 5.08 19.01
N THR A 34 5.77 5.06 19.38
CA THR A 34 6.24 4.93 20.76
C THR A 34 7.16 6.09 21.13
N ALA A 35 7.28 6.43 22.41
CA ALA A 35 8.34 7.37 22.85
C ALA A 35 9.73 6.78 22.58
N ALA A 36 10.74 7.62 22.37
CA ALA A 36 12.13 7.19 22.12
C ALA A 36 12.54 6.09 23.09
N ALA A 37 13.13 5.01 22.55
CA ALA A 37 13.60 3.90 23.35
C ALA A 37 14.61 4.43 24.38
N LYS A 38 14.24 4.40 25.67
CA LYS A 38 15.26 4.49 26.72
C LYS A 38 16.21 3.30 26.47
N PRO A 39 17.54 3.48 26.49
CA PRO A 39 18.46 2.37 26.45
C PRO A 39 18.23 1.57 27.74
N ASN A 40 17.36 0.57 27.67
CA ASN A 40 17.01 -0.20 28.83
C ASN A 40 18.13 -1.20 29.08
N ALA A 41 18.82 -0.98 30.20
CA ALA A 41 19.70 -1.93 30.84
C ALA A 41 19.06 -3.33 30.84
N GLY A 42 19.89 -4.32 30.51
CA GLY A 42 19.50 -5.69 30.22
C GLY A 42 18.59 -6.34 31.25
N GLY A 43 17.65 -7.12 30.74
CA GLY A 43 16.89 -8.11 31.49
C GLY A 43 16.44 -9.19 30.52
N ILE A 44 17.10 -10.35 30.57
CA ILE A 44 16.91 -11.55 29.72
C ILE A 44 15.50 -12.18 29.88
N PHE A 45 14.63 -11.60 30.72
CA PHE A 45 13.25 -12.03 30.96
C PHE A 45 12.24 -10.91 30.67
N ARG A 46 11.81 -10.76 29.41
CA ARG A 46 10.53 -10.12 29.07
C ARG A 46 9.62 -11.16 28.41
N THR A 47 8.88 -11.87 29.25
CA THR A 47 7.87 -12.89 28.87
C THR A 47 6.46 -12.31 28.66
N LYS A 48 6.30 -10.98 28.61
CA LYS A 48 5.04 -10.32 28.19
C LYS A 48 5.24 -9.71 26.82
N SER A 49 4.50 -10.22 25.83
CA SER A 49 4.47 -9.67 24.48
C SER A 49 4.14 -8.17 24.54
N GLY A 50 4.90 -7.36 23.81
CA GLY A 50 4.63 -5.93 23.70
C GLY A 50 3.29 -5.66 23.03
N VAL A 51 2.79 -4.42 23.15
CA VAL A 51 1.56 -4.02 22.44
C VAL A 51 1.72 -4.22 20.92
N LEU A 52 2.92 -3.95 20.38
CA LEU A 52 3.25 -4.22 18.97
C LEU A 52 3.08 -5.69 18.59
N ASP A 53 3.57 -6.63 19.41
CA ASP A 53 3.46 -8.06 19.14
C ASP A 53 2.00 -8.51 19.09
N LYS A 54 1.15 -7.91 19.93
CA LYS A 54 -0.29 -8.18 19.92
C LYS A 54 -0.97 -7.60 18.69
N ILE A 55 -0.63 -6.37 18.30
CA ILE A 55 -1.12 -5.77 17.05
C ILE A 55 -0.72 -6.66 15.87
N LYS A 56 0.54 -7.08 15.79
CA LYS A 56 1.02 -8.01 14.75
C LYS A 56 0.24 -9.32 14.74
N ALA A 57 0.03 -9.94 15.90
CA ALA A 57 -0.72 -11.19 16.00
C ALA A 57 -2.20 -11.03 15.59
N ASP A 58 -2.80 -9.87 15.86
CA ASP A 58 -4.20 -9.61 15.57
C ASP A 58 -4.46 -9.17 14.12
N PHE A 59 -3.51 -8.50 13.47
CA PHE A 59 -3.75 -7.78 12.21
C PHE A 59 -2.80 -8.15 11.07
N ASN A 60 -1.67 -8.81 11.30
CA ASN A 60 -0.87 -9.27 10.17
C ASN A 60 -1.61 -10.35 9.39
N VAL A 61 -1.53 -10.25 8.06
CA VAL A 61 -2.03 -11.25 7.13
C VAL A 61 -0.90 -12.22 6.76
N PRO A 62 -1.20 -13.49 6.44
CA PRO A 62 -0.18 -14.45 6.02
C PRO A 62 0.68 -13.86 4.90
N LYS A 63 2.01 -13.92 5.07
CA LYS A 63 3.01 -13.43 4.11
C LYS A 63 3.08 -11.90 3.92
N LYS A 64 2.34 -11.08 4.67
CA LYS A 64 2.44 -9.61 4.61
C LYS A 64 2.46 -9.00 6.01
N ASP A 65 3.61 -8.47 6.42
CA ASP A 65 3.73 -7.70 7.68
C ASP A 65 3.11 -6.32 7.46
N ARG A 66 1.98 -6.07 8.15
CA ARG A 66 1.13 -4.89 8.04
C ARG A 66 1.33 -3.91 9.19
N CYS A 67 2.24 -4.21 10.12
CA CYS A 67 2.41 -3.43 11.33
C CYS A 67 3.89 -3.07 11.53
N ILE A 68 4.17 -1.78 11.64
CA ILE A 68 5.51 -1.26 11.93
C ILE A 68 5.51 -0.42 13.20
N GLN A 69 6.71 -0.19 13.76
CA GLN A 69 6.88 0.69 14.91
C GLN A 69 7.77 1.87 14.54
N LEU A 70 7.35 3.06 14.97
CA LEU A 70 8.14 4.28 14.90
C LEU A 70 8.39 4.82 16.31
N SER A 71 9.62 5.22 16.58
CA SER A 71 10.00 5.87 17.83
C SER A 71 9.97 7.39 17.62
N HIS A 72 9.27 8.11 18.49
CA HIS A 72 9.21 9.57 18.47
C HIS A 72 10.63 10.16 18.65
N PHE A 73 10.92 11.27 17.95
CA PHE A 73 12.12 12.09 18.16
C PHE A 73 12.10 12.64 19.59
N GLY A 74 12.65 11.88 20.54
CA GLY A 74 12.48 12.11 21.98
C GLY A 74 13.81 12.24 22.71
N GLY A 75 14.89 12.59 22.01
CA GLY A 75 16.10 13.06 22.66
C GLY A 75 15.92 14.51 23.13
N PRO A 76 16.56 14.93 24.24
CA PRO A 76 16.55 16.32 24.71
C PRO A 76 17.21 17.31 23.72
N ASN A 77 17.84 16.81 22.65
CA ASN A 77 18.45 17.61 21.61
C ASN A 77 17.80 17.29 20.25
N PRO A 78 17.10 18.23 19.60
CA PRO A 78 16.53 18.06 18.26
C PRO A 78 17.58 17.86 17.14
N VAL A 79 18.88 17.95 17.49
CA VAL A 79 20.02 18.06 16.57
C VAL A 79 20.95 16.85 16.66
N ASP A 80 20.56 15.76 17.35
CA ASP A 80 21.36 14.53 17.33
C ASP A 80 20.84 13.55 16.26
N PRO A 81 21.39 13.56 15.02
CA PRO A 81 20.99 12.67 13.94
C PRO A 81 21.28 11.18 14.24
N ALA A 82 21.96 10.86 15.35
CA ALA A 82 22.11 9.48 15.82
C ALA A 82 20.91 8.99 16.67
N SER A 83 20.04 9.90 17.11
CA SER A 83 18.86 9.58 17.96
C SER A 83 17.57 9.36 17.15
N SER A 84 17.55 9.80 15.89
CA SER A 84 16.54 9.38 14.93
C SER A 84 17.00 8.09 14.30
N ASP A 85 16.29 7.00 14.58
CA ASP A 85 16.57 5.71 13.94
C ASP A 85 16.16 5.81 12.47
N VAL A 86 17.04 6.36 11.63
CA VAL A 86 16.88 6.54 10.17
C VAL A 86 16.43 5.22 9.52
N THR A 87 16.78 4.09 10.12
CA THR A 87 16.35 2.75 9.73
C THR A 87 14.82 2.58 9.80
N GLN A 88 14.17 3.08 10.85
CA GLN A 88 12.70 2.98 11.02
C GLN A 88 11.97 3.83 9.97
N TRP A 89 12.49 5.01 9.64
CA TRP A 89 11.95 5.85 8.58
C TRP A 89 12.17 5.25 7.18
N LYS A 90 13.35 4.65 6.94
CA LYS A 90 13.61 3.89 5.71
C LYS A 90 12.63 2.72 5.55
N GLU A 91 12.38 1.97 6.63
CA GLU A 91 11.41 0.88 6.63
C GLU A 91 9.99 1.40 6.35
N LEU A 92 9.56 2.48 6.99
CA LEU A 92 8.26 3.11 6.70
C LEU A 92 8.14 3.46 5.21
N ILE A 93 9.14 4.14 4.65
CA ILE A 93 9.13 4.54 3.25
C ILE A 93 9.10 3.32 2.33
N ALA A 94 9.84 2.26 2.66
CA ALA A 94 9.80 1.00 1.91
C ALA A 94 8.38 0.39 1.92
N ARG A 95 7.74 0.28 3.10
CA ARG A 95 6.38 -0.24 3.22
C ARG A 95 5.34 0.59 2.48
N LEU A 96 5.49 1.91 2.49
CA LEU A 96 4.61 2.81 1.72
C LEU A 96 4.78 2.61 0.21
N LYS A 97 6.02 2.43 -0.27
CA LYS A 97 6.29 2.11 -1.68
C LYS A 97 5.68 0.78 -2.07
N ASP A 98 5.88 -0.27 -1.27
CA ASP A 98 5.31 -1.59 -1.53
C ASP A 98 3.77 -1.54 -1.55
N GLY A 99 3.16 -0.78 -0.63
CA GLY A 99 1.72 -0.56 -0.59
C GLY A 99 1.21 0.19 -1.83
N LEU A 100 1.93 1.22 -2.27
CA LEU A 100 1.57 1.98 -3.48
C LEU A 100 1.65 1.11 -4.73
N ILE A 101 2.71 0.31 -4.87
CA ILE A 101 2.86 -0.63 -5.99
C ILE A 101 1.75 -1.67 -5.98
N ALA A 102 1.44 -2.27 -4.81
CA ALA A 102 0.36 -3.24 -4.71
C ALA A 102 -1.02 -2.64 -5.07
N ALA A 103 -1.30 -1.41 -4.65
CA ALA A 103 -2.53 -0.72 -5.03
C ALA A 103 -2.58 -0.44 -6.54
N PHE A 104 -1.45 -0.03 -7.12
CA PHE A 104 -1.32 0.22 -8.55
C PHE A 104 -1.56 -1.05 -9.38
N ASP A 105 -1.00 -2.20 -8.96
CA ASP A 105 -1.19 -3.48 -9.64
C ASP A 105 -2.67 -3.88 -9.70
N ILE A 106 -3.43 -3.66 -8.62
CA ILE A 106 -4.88 -3.93 -8.59
C ILE A 106 -5.61 -3.03 -9.60
N ILE A 107 -5.31 -1.73 -9.59
CA ILE A 107 -5.93 -0.75 -10.50
C ILE A 107 -5.63 -1.12 -11.97
N VAL A 108 -4.38 -1.46 -12.29
CA VAL A 108 -3.99 -1.85 -13.64
C VAL A 108 -4.71 -3.13 -14.06
N ALA A 109 -4.75 -4.15 -13.21
CA ALA A 109 -5.44 -5.40 -13.52
C ALA A 109 -6.93 -5.19 -13.83
N GLU A 110 -7.62 -4.35 -13.07
CA GLU A 110 -9.02 -3.99 -13.33
C GLU A 110 -9.20 -3.26 -14.67
N MET A 111 -8.28 -2.34 -14.98
CA MET A 111 -8.30 -1.59 -16.24
C MET A 111 -7.98 -2.49 -17.45
N GLU A 112 -7.02 -3.39 -17.34
CA GLU A 112 -6.69 -4.39 -18.35
C GLU A 112 -7.87 -5.33 -18.63
N GLU A 113 -8.59 -5.76 -17.60
CA GLU A 113 -9.78 -6.59 -17.78
C GLU A 113 -10.91 -5.83 -18.47
N SER A 114 -11.10 -4.56 -18.13
CA SER A 114 -12.05 -3.67 -18.84
C SER A 114 -11.70 -3.53 -20.32
N VAL A 115 -10.42 -3.31 -20.64
CA VAL A 115 -9.91 -3.25 -22.01
C VAL A 115 -10.17 -4.58 -22.74
N ARG A 116 -9.88 -5.72 -22.10
CA ARG A 116 -10.10 -7.07 -22.65
C ARG A 116 -11.58 -7.32 -22.97
N GLY A 117 -12.49 -6.89 -22.10
CA GLY A 117 -13.93 -6.99 -22.33
C GLY A 117 -14.46 -6.10 -23.46
N LEU A 118 -13.80 -4.97 -23.75
CA LEU A 118 -14.10 -4.14 -24.92
C LEU A 118 -13.54 -4.79 -26.20
N ASP A 119 -12.32 -5.30 -26.15
CA ASP A 119 -11.67 -5.97 -27.27
C ASP A 119 -12.38 -7.28 -27.66
N SER A 120 -12.94 -8.02 -26.71
CA SER A 120 -13.68 -9.25 -27.00
C SER A 120 -14.94 -9.01 -27.85
N LYS A 121 -15.42 -7.77 -27.95
CA LYS A 121 -16.56 -7.37 -28.79
C LYS A 121 -16.14 -6.98 -30.20
N ARG A 122 -14.84 -6.91 -30.49
CA ARG A 122 -14.30 -6.51 -31.78
C ARG A 122 -14.90 -7.37 -32.91
N GLY A 123 -15.28 -6.71 -34.01
CA GLY A 123 -15.98 -7.34 -35.14
C GLY A 123 -17.49 -7.52 -34.94
N SER A 124 -18.04 -7.19 -33.78
CA SER A 124 -19.49 -7.13 -33.56
C SER A 124 -20.04 -5.72 -33.80
N LEU A 125 -21.35 -5.61 -34.08
CA LEU A 125 -22.05 -4.32 -34.16
C LEU A 125 -22.09 -3.57 -32.83
N ALA A 126 -21.77 -4.25 -31.71
CA ALA A 126 -21.69 -3.66 -30.37
C ALA A 126 -20.29 -3.13 -30.02
N TRP A 127 -19.33 -3.21 -30.94
CA TRP A 127 -17.99 -2.68 -30.74
C TRP A 127 -17.97 -1.17 -30.92
N ASN A 128 -17.47 -0.46 -29.92
CA ASN A 128 -17.24 0.98 -29.97
C ASN A 128 -15.74 1.26 -29.83
N PHE A 129 -15.10 1.63 -30.93
CA PHE A 129 -13.67 1.97 -30.93
C PHE A 129 -13.34 3.16 -30.02
N GLY A 130 -14.23 4.15 -29.90
CA GLY A 130 -14.01 5.31 -29.02
C GLY A 130 -13.93 4.92 -27.55
N GLU A 131 -14.76 3.97 -27.10
CA GLU A 131 -14.72 3.43 -25.74
C GLU A 131 -13.44 2.62 -25.50
N TYR A 132 -13.05 1.76 -26.45
CA TYR A 132 -11.79 1.02 -26.40
C TYR A 132 -10.57 1.94 -26.35
N PHE A 133 -10.55 2.97 -27.21
CA PHE A 133 -9.50 3.99 -27.25
C PHE A 133 -9.37 4.71 -25.90
N ALA A 134 -10.49 5.18 -25.34
CA ALA A 134 -10.49 5.87 -24.05
C ALA A 134 -9.99 4.95 -22.92
N ALA A 135 -10.39 3.68 -22.91
CA ALA A 135 -9.93 2.71 -21.91
C ALA A 135 -8.42 2.46 -22.00
N LYS A 136 -7.89 2.21 -23.20
CA LYS A 136 -6.45 2.05 -23.45
C LYS A 136 -5.65 3.32 -23.12
N ALA A 137 -6.13 4.50 -23.51
CA ALA A 137 -5.47 5.77 -23.19
C ALA A 137 -5.44 6.04 -21.68
N ASN A 138 -6.51 5.71 -20.95
CA ASN A 138 -6.52 5.79 -19.50
C ASN A 138 -5.50 4.83 -18.87
N LEU A 139 -5.38 3.60 -19.39
CA LEU A 139 -4.39 2.62 -18.94
C LEU A 139 -2.95 3.12 -19.19
N ALA A 140 -2.68 3.66 -20.38
CA ALA A 140 -1.40 4.29 -20.71
C ALA A 140 -1.06 5.44 -19.74
N ASN A 141 -2.02 6.29 -19.42
CA ASN A 141 -1.85 7.38 -18.45
C ASN A 141 -1.52 6.87 -17.04
N ARG A 142 -2.02 5.70 -16.64
CA ARG A 142 -1.63 5.09 -15.35
C ARG A 142 -0.16 4.68 -15.36
N PHE A 143 0.30 3.99 -16.40
CA PHE A 143 1.72 3.65 -16.54
C PHE A 143 2.62 4.89 -16.55
N ALA A 144 2.26 5.93 -17.30
CA ALA A 144 3.00 7.20 -17.31
C ALA A 144 3.08 7.85 -15.93
N SER A 145 2.02 7.77 -15.12
CA SER A 145 1.95 8.40 -13.79
C SER A 145 2.95 7.85 -12.78
N ILE A 146 3.46 6.63 -12.99
CA ILE A 146 4.51 6.00 -12.18
C ILE A 146 5.82 5.79 -12.95
N CYS A 147 6.00 6.54 -14.05
CA CYS A 147 7.19 6.52 -14.91
C CYS A 147 7.45 5.20 -15.63
N LEU A 148 6.43 4.36 -15.83
CA LEU A 148 6.49 3.18 -16.70
C LEU A 148 6.23 3.58 -18.15
N PHE A 149 7.20 4.28 -18.75
CA PHE A 149 7.04 4.86 -20.08
C PHE A 149 7.02 3.81 -21.21
N GLU A 150 7.70 2.67 -21.02
CA GLU A 150 7.70 1.56 -21.98
C GLU A 150 6.32 0.91 -22.05
N ASP A 151 5.71 0.58 -20.91
CA ASP A 151 4.35 0.03 -20.84
C ASP A 151 3.31 1.03 -21.39
N CYS A 152 3.50 2.32 -21.12
CA CYS A 152 2.67 3.39 -21.68
C CYS A 152 2.75 3.43 -23.22
N LEU A 153 3.96 3.39 -23.78
CA LEU A 153 4.18 3.39 -25.22
C LEU A 153 3.54 2.17 -25.88
N LEU A 154 3.68 0.99 -25.28
CA LEU A 154 3.07 -0.24 -25.78
C LEU A 154 1.55 -0.11 -25.95
N GLN A 155 0.85 0.53 -25.00
CA GLN A 155 -0.60 0.76 -25.14
C GLN A 155 -0.95 1.64 -26.35
N TYR A 156 -0.11 2.63 -26.67
CA TYR A 156 -0.32 3.50 -27.84
C TYR A 156 0.03 2.80 -29.16
N GLU A 157 1.07 1.97 -29.18
CA GLU A 157 1.41 1.14 -30.36
C GLU A 157 0.29 0.15 -30.68
N GLU A 158 -0.29 -0.50 -29.67
CA GLU A 158 -1.43 -1.39 -29.83
C GLU A 158 -2.69 -0.63 -30.31
N LEU A 159 -2.87 0.63 -29.89
CA LEU A 159 -3.96 1.48 -30.38
C LEU A 159 -3.77 1.88 -31.84
N ASP A 160 -2.54 2.22 -32.25
CA ASP A 160 -2.23 2.57 -33.63
C ASP A 160 -2.45 1.37 -34.55
N ALA A 161 -1.95 0.19 -34.17
CA ALA A 161 -2.22 -1.06 -34.87
C ALA A 161 -3.71 -1.40 -34.95
N ALA A 162 -4.48 -1.08 -33.89
CA ALA A 162 -5.91 -1.29 -33.83
C ALA A 162 -6.72 -0.35 -34.73
N PHE A 163 -6.20 0.84 -35.04
CA PHE A 163 -6.88 1.85 -35.86
C PHE A 163 -6.81 1.54 -37.36
N PHE A 164 -5.71 0.91 -37.81
CA PHE A 164 -5.50 0.56 -39.22
C PHE A 164 -6.13 -0.77 -39.66
N GLN A 165 -6.88 -1.44 -38.78
CA GLN A 165 -7.58 -2.71 -39.03
C GLN A 165 -9.08 -2.49 -39.14
#